data_AF-A0A351VCD4-F1
#
_entry.id   AF-A0A351VCD4-F1
#
_cell.length_a   1.000
_cell.length_b   1.000
_cell.length_c   1.000
_cell.angle_alpha   90.00
_cell.angle_beta   90.00
_cell.angle_gamma   90.00
#
_symmetry.space_group_name_H-M   'P 1'
#
loop_
_entity.id
_entity.type
_entity.pdbx_description
1 polymer ?
#
loop_
_entity_poly.entity_id
_entity_poly.type
_entity_poly.pdbx_seq_one_letter_code
_entity_poly.pdbx_strand_id
1 'polypeptide(L)'
;MIKVNRVYNSDKITNKISDNLKASEMRYLTFDFDILFLEDDVENAKVYFDVYYPDGSMKRSSNYNPLGHTGSYEFVGIDNAVGKINGVVGWGNSKESTYPAGTYCVDFIYKNVIIHSQKVIITK
;
A
#
# COMPACT_ATOMS: atom_id res chain seq x y z
N MET A 1 -7.17 8.14 -9.73
CA MET A 1 -7.71 6.76 -9.78
C MET A 1 -6.56 5.77 -9.65
N ILE A 2 -6.71 4.73 -8.83
CA ILE A 2 -5.71 3.66 -8.70
C ILE A 2 -6.24 2.38 -9.30
N LYS A 3 -5.35 1.62 -9.93
CA LYS A 3 -5.56 0.22 -10.30
C LYS A 3 -4.48 -0.63 -9.64
N VAL A 4 -4.88 -1.45 -8.68
CA VAL A 4 -3.98 -2.44 -8.07
C VAL A 4 -3.76 -3.57 -9.08
N ASN A 5 -2.51 -3.73 -9.51
CA ASN A 5 -2.10 -4.77 -10.44
C ASN A 5 -1.83 -6.08 -9.71
N ARG A 6 -1.13 -6.02 -8.56
CA ARG A 6 -0.80 -7.19 -7.74
C ARG A 6 -0.77 -6.86 -6.26
N VAL A 7 -1.11 -7.87 -5.45
CA VAL A 7 -0.92 -7.87 -4.00
C VAL A 7 -0.12 -9.13 -3.66
N TYR A 8 1.02 -8.98 -2.97
CA TYR A 8 1.93 -10.10 -2.74
C TYR A 8 2.73 -9.92 -1.44
N ASN A 9 3.29 -11.02 -0.95
CA ASN A 9 4.27 -11.03 0.13
C ASN A 9 5.66 -10.71 -0.45
N SER A 10 6.38 -9.74 0.12
CA SER A 10 7.73 -9.37 -0.30
C SER A 10 8.72 -9.32 0.85
N ASP A 11 10.01 -9.21 0.51
CA ASP A 11 11.04 -8.80 1.46
C ASP A 11 11.04 -7.26 1.70
N LYS A 12 11.99 -6.78 2.52
CA LYS A 12 12.12 -5.37 2.89
C LYS A 12 12.46 -4.44 1.72
N ILE A 13 13.07 -4.96 0.66
CA ILE A 13 13.44 -4.21 -0.54
C ILE A 13 12.49 -4.50 -1.71
N THR A 14 11.28 -4.99 -1.40
CA THR A 14 10.18 -5.24 -2.34
C THR A 14 10.39 -6.38 -3.34
N ASN A 15 11.38 -7.26 -3.12
CA ASN A 15 11.45 -8.48 -3.92
C ASN A 15 10.31 -9.41 -3.54
N LYS A 16 9.57 -9.88 -4.54
CA LYS A 16 8.46 -10.81 -4.35
C LYS A 16 8.94 -12.13 -3.75
N ILE A 17 8.27 -12.55 -2.68
CA ILE A 17 8.42 -13.86 -2.05
C ILE A 17 7.33 -14.81 -2.55
N SER A 18 6.06 -14.36 -2.54
CA SER A 18 4.91 -15.21 -2.87
C SER A 18 3.67 -14.38 -3.19
N ASP A 19 2.81 -14.84 -4.12
CA ASP A 19 1.45 -14.30 -4.29
C ASP A 19 0.47 -14.86 -3.24
N ASN A 20 0.79 -16.01 -2.65
CA ASN A 20 -0.04 -16.64 -1.63
C ASN A 20 0.21 -15.96 -0.28
N LEU A 21 -0.78 -15.20 0.19
CA LEU A 21 -0.71 -14.47 1.45
C LEU A 21 -1.11 -15.39 2.61
N LYS A 22 -0.12 -15.99 3.28
CA LYS A 22 -0.32 -16.84 4.46
C LYS A 22 0.22 -16.19 5.72
N ALA A 23 -0.59 -16.16 6.78
CA ALA A 23 -0.25 -15.52 8.04
C ALA A 23 1.07 -16.06 8.64
N SER A 24 1.40 -17.34 8.45
CA SER A 24 2.66 -17.94 8.91
C SER A 24 3.91 -17.44 8.15
N GLU A 25 3.76 -16.89 6.95
CA GLU A 25 4.86 -16.59 6.02
C GLU A 25 5.00 -15.10 5.70
N MET A 26 3.97 -14.29 5.97
CA MET A 26 3.98 -12.87 5.64
C MET A 26 5.20 -12.15 6.24
N ARG A 27 5.76 -11.23 5.44
CA ARG A 27 6.81 -10.30 5.85
C ARG A 27 6.35 -8.89 5.56
N TYR A 28 6.18 -8.57 4.28
CA TYR A 28 5.64 -7.30 3.83
C TYR A 28 4.42 -7.54 2.95
N LEU A 29 3.29 -6.92 3.30
CA LEU A 29 2.13 -6.83 2.43
C LEU A 29 2.42 -5.73 1.39
N THR A 30 2.59 -6.13 0.15
CA THR A 30 3.09 -5.26 -0.91
C THR A 30 2.10 -5.16 -2.06
N PHE A 31 1.93 -3.94 -2.54
CA PHE A 31 1.03 -3.58 -3.63
C PHE A 31 1.85 -3.02 -4.79
N ASP A 32 1.61 -3.58 -5.97
CA ASP A 32 2.02 -3.02 -7.26
C ASP A 32 0.77 -2.44 -7.91
N PHE A 33 0.83 -1.17 -8.31
CA PHE A 33 -0.33 -0.45 -8.83
C PHE A 33 0.04 0.62 -9.85
N ASP A 34 -0.91 0.89 -10.74
CA ASP A 34 -0.93 2.09 -11.56
C ASP A 34 -1.75 3.17 -10.86
N ILE A 35 -1.30 4.42 -10.93
CA ILE A 35 -2.09 5.58 -10.55
C ILE A 35 -2.24 6.54 -11.73
N LEU A 36 -3.45 7.07 -11.89
CA LEU A 36 -3.80 8.13 -12.82
C LEU A 36 -4.27 9.35 -12.03
N PHE A 37 -3.55 10.45 -12.12
CA PHE A 37 -3.97 11.76 -11.64
C PHE A 37 -4.82 12.43 -12.72
N LEU A 38 -5.99 12.93 -12.32
CA LEU A 38 -6.93 13.62 -13.23
C LEU A 38 -6.81 15.14 -13.15
N GLU A 39 -5.89 15.62 -12.30
CA GLU A 39 -5.58 17.04 -12.19
C GLU A 39 -4.48 17.37 -13.19
N ASP A 40 -4.55 18.58 -13.74
CA ASP A 40 -3.54 19.07 -14.65
C ASP A 40 -2.21 19.35 -13.91
N ASP A 41 -1.09 19.16 -14.60
CA ASP A 41 0.26 19.52 -14.15
C ASP A 41 0.71 18.93 -12.80
N VAL A 42 0.25 17.73 -12.44
CA VAL A 42 0.75 17.00 -11.27
C VAL A 42 2.13 16.43 -11.56
N GLU A 43 3.19 17.15 -11.21
CA GLU A 43 4.58 16.68 -11.36
C GLU A 43 5.02 15.75 -10.22
N ASN A 44 4.53 16.04 -9.01
CA ASN A 44 4.87 15.34 -7.78
C ASN A 44 3.62 15.09 -6.94
N ALA A 45 3.53 13.92 -6.33
CA ALA A 45 2.39 13.55 -5.50
C ALA A 45 2.81 12.71 -4.29
N LYS A 46 2.16 12.94 -3.16
CA LYS A 46 2.27 12.07 -1.99
C LYS A 46 0.97 11.31 -1.79
N VAL A 47 1.05 9.98 -1.85
CA VAL A 47 -0.07 9.08 -1.62
C VAL A 47 0.14 8.39 -0.30
N TYR A 48 -0.87 8.43 0.56
CA TYR A 48 -0.90 7.69 1.81
C TYR A 48 -1.58 6.35 1.61
N PHE A 49 -1.31 5.42 2.51
CA PHE A 49 -2.09 4.20 2.61
C PHE A 49 -2.33 3.84 4.08
N ASP A 50 -3.52 3.29 4.32
CA ASP A 50 -3.99 2.87 5.64
C ASP A 50 -4.35 1.39 5.59
N VAL A 51 -3.73 0.60 6.46
CA VAL A 51 -3.95 -0.85 6.57
C VAL A 51 -4.82 -1.13 7.78
N TYR A 52 -6.07 -1.51 7.52
CA TYR A 52 -7.04 -1.93 8.51
C TYR A 52 -7.00 -3.44 8.67
N TYR A 53 -6.78 -3.87 9.91
CA TYR A 53 -6.77 -5.25 10.34
C TYR A 53 -8.18 -5.85 10.35
N PRO A 54 -8.33 -7.18 10.44
CA PRO A 54 -9.64 -7.84 10.49
C PRO A 54 -10.54 -7.41 11.65
N ASP A 55 -9.96 -6.88 12.73
CA ASP A 55 -10.67 -6.32 13.88
C ASP A 55 -11.06 -4.83 13.69
N GLY A 56 -10.76 -4.26 12.53
CA GLY A 56 -11.00 -2.85 12.20
C GLY A 56 -9.95 -1.89 12.77
N SER A 57 -8.98 -2.37 13.54
CA SER A 57 -7.88 -1.55 14.03
C SER A 57 -6.94 -1.16 12.88
N MET A 58 -6.38 0.04 12.95
CA MET A 58 -5.39 0.50 11.99
C MET A 58 -4.02 0.57 12.67
N LYS A 59 -3.03 -0.12 12.12
CA LYS A 59 -1.65 0.04 12.60
C LYS A 59 -1.07 1.32 12.05
N ARG A 60 -0.63 2.18 12.96
CA ARG A 60 0.20 3.35 12.67
C ARG A 60 1.67 2.95 12.67
N SER A 61 2.48 3.50 11.76
CA SER A 61 3.93 3.33 11.83
C SER A 61 4.46 4.09 13.05
N SER A 62 5.37 3.47 13.82
CA SER A 62 5.84 4.04 15.08
C SER A 62 6.88 5.16 14.91
N ASN A 63 7.60 5.22 13.78
CA ASN A 63 8.82 6.04 13.69
C ASN A 63 8.91 6.99 12.48
N TYR A 64 8.00 6.90 11.51
CA TYR A 64 8.06 7.71 10.27
C TYR A 64 6.68 8.16 9.79
N ASN A 65 5.76 8.40 10.74
CA ASN A 65 4.35 8.53 10.42
C ASN A 65 4.00 9.88 9.81
N PRO A 66 3.41 9.92 8.61
CA PRO A 66 2.58 11.04 8.22
C PRO A 66 1.27 11.02 9.00
N LEU A 67 0.89 12.18 9.57
CA LEU A 67 -0.37 12.55 10.26
C LEU A 67 -1.50 11.50 10.26
N GLY A 68 -1.36 10.42 11.05
CA GLY A 68 -2.44 9.47 11.29
C GLY A 68 -2.62 8.33 10.29
N HIS A 69 -1.69 8.14 9.34
CA HIS A 69 -1.77 7.05 8.36
C HIS A 69 -0.93 5.81 8.73
N THR A 70 -1.03 4.70 7.99
CA THR A 70 -0.09 3.57 8.10
C THR A 70 1.26 3.87 7.44
N GLY A 71 1.24 4.48 6.26
CA GLY A 71 2.45 4.91 5.55
C GLY A 71 2.16 5.85 4.38
N SER A 72 3.22 6.23 3.65
CA SER A 72 3.11 7.05 2.44
C SER A 72 4.17 6.68 1.42
N TYR A 73 3.90 7.02 0.16
CA TYR A 73 4.84 6.97 -0.94
C TYR A 73 4.85 8.32 -1.68
N GLU A 74 6.04 8.78 -2.05
CA GLU A 74 6.24 10.02 -2.81
C GLU A 74 6.56 9.66 -4.26
N PHE A 75 5.76 10.18 -5.17
CA PHE A 75 5.91 10.07 -6.61
C PHE A 75 6.54 11.35 -7.13
N VAL A 76 7.62 11.21 -7.90
CA VAL A 76 8.36 12.31 -8.52
C VAL A 76 8.45 12.03 -10.02
N GLY A 77 8.28 13.08 -10.83
CA GLY A 77 8.38 12.96 -12.29
C GLY A 77 7.19 12.23 -12.91
N ILE A 78 5.98 12.52 -12.42
CA ILE A 78 4.74 12.04 -13.04
C ILE A 78 4.66 12.64 -14.45
N ASP A 79 4.31 11.82 -15.43
CA ASP A 79 4.18 12.26 -16.82
C ASP A 79 3.04 13.28 -16.93
N ASN A 80 3.36 14.57 -17.11
CA ASN A 80 2.36 15.63 -17.19
C ASN A 80 1.41 15.48 -18.39
N ALA A 81 1.78 14.74 -19.44
CA ALA A 81 0.90 14.54 -20.60
C ALA A 81 -0.19 13.48 -20.35
N VAL A 82 0.03 12.57 -19.41
CA VAL A 82 -0.86 11.42 -19.16
C VAL A 82 -1.34 11.36 -17.70
N GLY A 83 -0.67 12.03 -16.77
CA GLY A 83 -0.91 11.97 -15.34
C GLY A 83 -0.67 10.58 -14.73
N LYS A 84 0.12 9.72 -15.39
CA LYS A 84 0.24 8.30 -15.02
C LYS A 84 1.63 7.96 -14.48
N ILE A 85 1.65 7.17 -13.40
CA ILE A 85 2.89 6.59 -12.85
C ILE A 85 2.62 5.20 -12.23
N ASN A 86 3.66 4.38 -12.13
CA ASN A 86 3.61 3.07 -11.47
C ASN A 86 4.20 3.19 -10.05
N GLY A 87 3.56 2.54 -9.09
CA GLY A 87 3.97 2.57 -7.69
C GLY A 87 4.09 1.16 -7.11
N VAL A 88 5.07 1.00 -6.23
CA VAL A 88 5.19 -0.18 -5.38
C VAL A 88 5.31 0.27 -3.94
N VAL A 89 4.40 -0.22 -3.08
CA VAL A 89 4.43 0.09 -1.65
C VAL A 89 4.27 -1.18 -0.83
N GLY A 90 5.13 -1.34 0.17
CA GLY A 90 5.12 -2.48 1.08
C GLY A 90 5.14 -2.03 2.52
N TRP A 91 4.34 -2.68 3.36
CA TRP A 91 4.34 -2.46 4.81
C TRP A 91 4.53 -3.80 5.53
N GLY A 92 5.22 -3.82 6.67
CA GLY A 92 5.41 -5.05 7.44
C GLY A 92 6.74 -5.13 8.18
N ASN A 93 7.23 -6.35 8.36
CA ASN A 93 8.39 -6.65 9.19
C ASN A 93 9.24 -7.77 8.56
N SER A 94 10.57 -7.61 8.57
CA SER A 94 11.49 -8.60 8.00
C SER A 94 11.77 -9.80 8.89
N LYS A 95 11.53 -9.69 10.20
CA LYS A 95 11.90 -10.71 11.20
C LYS A 95 10.80 -11.77 11.38
N GLU A 96 9.56 -11.34 11.42
CA GLU A 96 8.40 -12.21 11.69
C GLU A 96 7.16 -11.68 11.00
N SER A 97 6.14 -12.54 10.88
CA SER A 97 4.84 -12.13 10.36
C SER A 97 4.11 -11.29 11.40
N THR A 98 3.66 -10.11 11.00
CA THR A 98 2.82 -9.21 11.81
C THR A 98 1.35 -9.22 11.38
N TYR A 99 0.98 -10.17 10.52
CA TYR A 99 -0.31 -10.22 9.85
C TYR A 99 -1.10 -11.45 10.30
N PRO A 100 -2.02 -11.34 11.27
CA PRO A 100 -2.97 -12.40 11.56
C PRO A 100 -3.81 -12.74 10.32
N ALA A 101 -4.27 -13.99 10.22
CA ALA A 101 -5.18 -14.40 9.17
C ALA A 101 -6.51 -13.62 9.27
N GLY A 102 -7.08 -13.27 8.12
CA GLY A 102 -8.36 -12.58 8.05
C GLY A 102 -8.50 -11.70 6.81
N THR A 103 -9.56 -10.90 6.82
CA THR A 103 -9.84 -9.92 5.77
C THR A 103 -9.36 -8.55 6.20
N TYR A 104 -8.52 -7.94 5.40
CA TYR A 104 -7.99 -6.59 5.57
C TYR A 104 -8.65 -5.65 4.57
N CYS A 105 -8.70 -4.37 4.93
CA CYS A 105 -8.97 -3.28 3.99
C CYS A 105 -7.73 -2.39 3.92
N VAL A 106 -7.32 -2.04 2.71
CA VAL A 106 -6.22 -1.10 2.48
C VAL A 106 -6.72 0.07 1.66
N ASP A 107 -6.79 1.23 2.30
CA ASP A 107 -7.21 2.46 1.65
C ASP A 107 -5.99 3.20 1.12
N PHE A 108 -6.06 3.68 -0.11
CA PHE A 108 -5.10 4.59 -0.70
C PHE A 108 -5.70 5.99 -0.68
N ILE A 109 -4.96 6.96 -0.15
CA ILE A 109 -5.45 8.30 0.13
C ILE A 109 -4.56 9.34 -0.58
N TYR A 110 -5.21 10.28 -1.27
CA TYR A 110 -4.55 11.43 -1.89
C TYR A 110 -5.34 12.68 -1.56
N LYS A 111 -4.65 13.74 -1.10
CA LYS A 111 -5.28 15.00 -0.61
C LYS A 111 -6.42 14.77 0.39
N ASN A 112 -6.21 13.85 1.34
CA ASN A 112 -7.17 13.46 2.36
C ASN A 112 -8.48 12.82 1.83
N VAL A 113 -8.49 12.39 0.58
CA VAL A 113 -9.61 11.64 -0.02
C VAL A 113 -9.17 10.21 -0.30
N ILE A 114 -9.99 9.23 0.08
CA ILE A 114 -9.78 7.83 -0.32
C ILE A 114 -10.02 7.73 -1.82
N ILE A 115 -8.97 7.40 -2.56
CA ILE A 115 -9.01 7.27 -4.03
C ILE A 115 -9.11 5.82 -4.50
N HIS A 116 -8.90 4.86 -3.60
CA HIS A 116 -9.13 3.43 -3.81
C HIS A 116 -9.15 2.67 -2.49
N SER A 117 -9.98 1.62 -2.39
CA SER A 117 -10.00 0.70 -1.26
C SER A 117 -9.79 -0.73 -1.77
N GLN A 118 -8.76 -1.40 -1.26
CA GLN A 118 -8.38 -2.74 -1.65
C GLN A 118 -8.68 -3.74 -0.53
N LYS A 119 -9.59 -4.69 -0.80
CA LYS A 119 -9.78 -5.86 0.04
C LYS A 119 -8.60 -6.82 -0.13
N VAL A 120 -8.04 -7.30 0.97
CA VAL A 120 -6.96 -8.30 0.98
C VAL A 120 -7.34 -9.44 1.91
N ILE A 121 -7.13 -10.68 1.49
CA ILE A 121 -7.38 -11.86 2.31
C ILE A 121 -6.04 -12.53 2.60
N ILE A 122 -5.71 -12.65 3.88
CA ILE A 122 -4.54 -13.40 4.36
C ILE A 122 -5.06 -14.69 5.00
N THR A 123 -4.67 -15.84 4.46
CA THR A 123 -5.12 -17.14 4.97
C THR A 123 -4.31 -17.56 6.17
N LYS A 124 -4.81 -18.56 6.90
CA LYS A 124 -4.00 -19.29 7.87
C LYS A 124 -2.80 -19.95 7.19
#